data_AF-A0A4R2T4T3-F1
#
_entry.id   AF-A0A4R2T4T3-F1
#
_cell.length_a   1.000
_cell.length_b   1.000
_cell.length_c   1.000
_cell.angle_alpha   90.00
_cell.angle_beta   90.00
_cell.angle_gamma   90.00
#
_symmetry.space_group_name_H-M   'P 1'
#
loop_
_entity.id
_entity.type
_entity.pdbx_description
1 polymer ?
#
loop_
_entity_poly.entity_id
_entity_poly.type
_entity_poly.pdbx_seq_one_letter_code
_entity_poly.pdbx_strand_id
1 'polypeptide(L)'
;MNTSDSFDLLSARTGRVAEAVLIISPYVEASFFRHVARQLRPKSIHVVIDDGCRREDLETVTSALQEGGHKRPPLVRLGSARGLVHLKLFYIRWRTDGGRKAASLVFGSANATRQGFDGNVNAELLAVCDLTASAHAATIQWCESVIDATKAKVPVDVPGERHGVIAKGMTLRLPAITVGRTVSQVSDFDLWIQRGHLLSEYKADPSFLFVPIPLVKPLPAGEQSRAASSVGFDVRPTRSIRHRYIDDGSAEHRDHAAGTEQGNWRRKLFTPTQLGEWCSRECYQARRSEFLRKGHERRTEALQHLQELASKKLRKAARRTFVNKVAELWKLLGDQAPDHLRGSDELDRAHYRDTFDRKIARDLDLAADSEFRRRYVTGFELVEVPRFRNDVAGWRSFVHSLAQQLALDEVKGRSQSKLVRAIREAVEKECGNASALLEPRELLDLLRGMMQGDVEKVGAAQMLLRYHEV
;
A
#
# COMPACT_ATOMS: atom_id res chain seq x y z
N MET A 1 13.48 -31.66 25.68
CA MET A 1 14.19 -30.41 26.03
C MET A 1 14.48 -29.67 24.73
N ASN A 2 13.70 -28.63 24.43
CA ASN A 2 13.98 -27.69 23.33
C ASN A 2 14.20 -26.33 24.00
N THR A 3 15.44 -26.04 24.39
CA THR A 3 15.83 -24.67 24.67
C THR A 3 16.07 -24.02 23.31
N SER A 4 15.02 -23.43 22.72
CA SER A 4 15.26 -22.42 21.71
C SER A 4 15.94 -21.28 22.44
N ASP A 5 17.25 -21.15 22.29
CA ASP A 5 18.00 -19.97 22.71
C ASP A 5 17.56 -18.80 21.81
N SER A 6 16.32 -18.34 21.97
CA SER A 6 15.93 -17.05 21.42
C SER A 6 16.63 -16.03 22.29
N PHE A 7 17.47 -15.20 21.69
CA PHE A 7 18.04 -14.01 22.31
C PHE A 7 16.90 -13.00 22.56
N ASP A 8 15.99 -13.33 23.48
CA ASP A 8 14.87 -12.48 23.87
C ASP A 8 15.41 -11.39 24.81
N LEU A 9 16.04 -10.40 24.19
CA LEU A 9 16.58 -9.21 24.86
C LEU A 9 15.49 -8.32 25.46
N LEU A 10 14.21 -8.64 25.20
CA LEU A 10 13.02 -7.96 25.68
C LEU A 10 12.16 -8.89 26.55
N SER A 11 12.83 -9.67 27.41
CA SER A 11 12.19 -10.56 28.38
C SER A 11 12.05 -9.94 29.76
N ALA A 12 11.09 -10.43 30.56
CA ALA A 12 10.96 -10.04 31.95
C ALA A 12 12.23 -10.42 32.73
N ARG A 13 12.65 -9.53 33.64
CA ARG A 13 13.78 -9.80 34.54
C ARG A 13 13.26 -10.16 35.93
N THR A 14 13.79 -11.24 36.50
CA THR A 14 13.45 -11.67 37.86
C THR A 14 13.61 -10.52 38.87
N GLY A 15 12.59 -10.32 39.70
CA GLY A 15 12.56 -9.26 40.72
C GLY A 15 12.47 -7.82 40.17
N ARG A 16 12.05 -7.67 38.90
CA ARG A 16 11.83 -6.37 38.25
C ARG A 16 10.51 -6.37 37.48
N VAL A 17 9.80 -5.25 37.57
CA VAL A 17 8.58 -4.98 36.81
C VAL A 17 8.83 -3.86 35.81
N ALA A 18 8.49 -4.08 34.54
CA ALA A 18 8.56 -3.03 33.53
C ALA A 18 7.48 -1.96 33.79
N GLU A 19 7.89 -0.74 34.11
CA GLU A 19 6.96 0.38 34.31
C GLU A 19 6.62 1.04 32.98
N ALA A 20 7.62 1.35 32.17
CA ALA A 20 7.45 1.98 30.87
C ALA A 20 8.41 1.36 29.87
N VAL A 21 7.94 1.20 28.63
CA VAL A 21 8.74 0.77 27.50
C VAL A 21 8.63 1.84 26.42
N LEU A 22 9.78 2.33 25.95
CA LEU A 22 9.91 3.19 24.78
C LEU A 22 10.48 2.36 23.64
N ILE A 23 9.81 2.38 22.50
CA ILE A 23 10.23 1.73 21.25
C ILE A 23 10.34 2.81 20.20
N ILE A 24 11.53 3.01 19.66
CA ILE A 24 11.78 3.85 18.47
C ILE A 24 12.24 2.91 17.37
N SER A 25 11.49 2.85 16.26
CA SER A 25 11.83 2.01 15.12
C SER A 25 11.18 2.54 13.84
N PRO A 26 11.89 2.57 12.69
CA PRO A 26 11.30 2.98 11.42
C PRO A 26 10.29 1.96 10.88
N TYR A 27 10.44 0.69 11.27
CA TYR A 27 9.59 -0.41 10.80
C TYR A 27 9.03 -1.22 11.97
N VAL A 28 7.79 -1.68 11.83
CA VAL A 28 7.01 -2.34 12.87
C VAL A 28 6.29 -3.57 12.33
N GLU A 29 6.10 -4.60 13.16
CA GLU A 29 5.29 -5.78 12.85
C GLU A 29 4.45 -6.22 14.05
N ALA A 30 3.21 -6.63 13.83
CA ALA A 30 2.28 -7.02 14.90
C ALA A 30 2.82 -8.12 15.84
N SER A 31 3.56 -9.09 15.30
CA SER A 31 4.17 -10.19 16.05
C SER A 31 5.12 -9.69 17.16
N PHE A 32 5.98 -8.71 16.85
CA PHE A 32 6.90 -8.10 17.80
C PHE A 32 6.17 -7.45 18.98
N PHE A 33 5.14 -6.65 18.68
CA PHE A 33 4.39 -5.95 19.73
C PHE A 33 3.57 -6.91 20.61
N ARG A 34 3.00 -7.97 20.02
CA ARG A 34 2.37 -9.05 20.80
C ARG A 34 3.35 -9.71 21.75
N HIS A 35 4.57 -9.96 21.29
CA HIS A 35 5.64 -10.53 22.12
C HIS A 35 6.01 -9.61 23.28
N VAL A 36 6.29 -8.33 23.01
CA VAL A 36 6.59 -7.31 24.04
C VAL A 36 5.48 -7.22 25.10
N ALA A 37 4.21 -7.17 24.68
CA ALA A 37 3.08 -7.10 25.59
C ALA A 37 3.00 -8.34 26.52
N ARG A 38 3.29 -9.53 26.00
CA ARG A 38 3.20 -10.80 26.74
C ARG A 38 4.38 -11.02 27.69
N GLN A 39 5.59 -10.73 27.23
CA GLN A 39 6.83 -11.00 27.97
C GLN A 39 7.13 -9.91 29.00
N LEU A 40 7.16 -8.64 28.60
CA LEU A 40 7.50 -7.54 29.51
C LEU A 40 6.33 -7.11 30.40
N ARG A 41 5.10 -7.27 29.92
CA ARG A 41 3.85 -6.81 30.57
C ARG A 41 3.96 -5.39 31.14
N PRO A 42 4.43 -4.41 30.36
CA PRO A 42 4.72 -3.09 30.87
C PRO A 42 3.45 -2.33 31.26
N LYS A 43 3.56 -1.39 32.21
CA LYS A 43 2.41 -0.56 32.60
C LYS A 43 2.08 0.52 31.58
N SER A 44 3.05 1.02 30.84
CA SER A 44 2.86 1.92 29.70
C SER A 44 3.81 1.59 28.55
N ILE A 45 3.33 1.79 27.33
CA ILE A 45 4.10 1.59 26.11
C ILE A 45 4.05 2.87 25.29
N HIS A 46 5.23 3.35 24.92
CA HIS A 46 5.48 4.54 24.12
C HIS A 46 6.16 4.09 22.83
N VAL A 47 5.58 4.44 21.68
CA VAL A 47 6.10 4.02 20.38
C VAL A 47 6.28 5.24 19.51
N VAL A 48 7.49 5.41 18.98
CA VAL A 48 7.81 6.43 17.98
C VAL A 48 8.18 5.70 16.69
N ILE A 49 7.38 5.91 15.65
CA ILE A 49 7.59 5.33 14.32
C ILE A 49 8.00 6.45 13.38
N ASP A 50 8.90 6.17 12.44
CA ASP A 50 9.23 7.11 11.37
C ASP A 50 7.98 7.66 10.66
N ASP A 51 7.97 8.96 10.35
CA ASP A 51 6.84 9.64 9.71
C ASP A 51 6.60 9.21 8.25
N GLY A 52 7.50 8.41 7.66
CA GLY A 52 7.31 7.68 6.41
C GLY A 52 6.46 6.40 6.55
N CYS A 53 6.01 6.06 7.76
CA CYS A 53 5.15 4.89 7.96
C CYS A 53 3.73 5.07 7.39
N ARG A 54 3.05 3.95 7.13
CA ARG A 54 1.64 3.95 6.71
C ARG A 54 0.78 4.23 7.93
N ARG A 55 -0.40 4.81 7.73
CA ARG A 55 -1.37 4.97 8.81
C ARG A 55 -1.77 3.63 9.44
N GLU A 56 -1.87 2.60 8.61
CA GLU A 56 -2.13 1.22 9.00
C GLU A 56 -1.05 0.66 9.94
N ASP A 57 0.21 1.13 9.85
CA ASP A 57 1.28 0.70 10.74
C ASP A 57 0.98 1.13 12.20
N LEU A 58 0.37 2.30 12.40
CA LEU A 58 -0.04 2.81 13.72
C LEU A 58 -1.19 1.98 14.32
N GLU A 59 -2.17 1.64 13.49
CA GLU A 59 -3.33 0.82 13.86
C GLU A 59 -2.90 -0.63 14.16
N THR A 60 -1.95 -1.15 13.38
CA THR A 60 -1.33 -2.48 13.58
C THR A 60 -0.66 -2.58 14.94
N VAL A 61 0.15 -1.58 15.32
CA VAL A 61 0.80 -1.55 16.64
C VAL A 61 -0.23 -1.55 17.76
N THR A 62 -1.26 -0.71 17.65
CA THR A 62 -2.30 -0.58 18.67
C THR A 62 -3.07 -1.88 18.85
N SER A 63 -3.51 -2.49 17.74
CA SER A 63 -4.26 -3.76 17.73
C SER A 63 -3.41 -4.91 18.27
N ALA A 64 -2.15 -5.01 17.84
CA ALA A 64 -1.22 -6.03 18.28
C ALA A 64 -0.95 -5.99 19.80
N LEU A 65 -0.83 -4.80 20.38
CA LEU A 65 -0.65 -4.64 21.83
C LEU A 65 -1.88 -5.10 22.61
N GLN A 66 -3.09 -4.79 22.12
CA GLN A 66 -4.34 -5.25 22.72
C GLN A 66 -4.50 -6.78 22.63
N GLU A 67 -4.24 -7.39 21.46
CA GLU A 67 -4.20 -8.85 21.27
C GLU A 67 -3.14 -9.53 22.14
N GLY A 68 -2.04 -8.82 22.42
CA GLY A 68 -0.97 -9.24 23.33
C GLY A 68 -1.36 -9.18 24.81
N GLY A 69 -2.55 -8.68 25.15
CA GLY A 69 -3.06 -8.57 26.52
C GLY A 69 -2.71 -7.26 27.23
N HIS A 70 -2.17 -6.26 26.52
CA HIS A 70 -1.92 -4.94 27.11
C HIS A 70 -3.25 -4.18 27.26
N LYS A 71 -3.64 -3.90 28.51
CA LYS A 71 -4.97 -3.35 28.83
C LYS A 71 -5.12 -1.85 28.63
N ARG A 72 -4.01 -1.11 28.54
CA ARG A 72 -4.02 0.35 28.42
C ARG A 72 -3.78 0.77 26.97
N PRO A 73 -4.38 1.86 26.49
CA PRO A 73 -4.05 2.39 25.17
C PRO A 73 -2.55 2.76 25.10
N PRO A 74 -1.81 2.26 24.11
CA PRO A 74 -0.43 2.66 23.90
C PRO A 74 -0.34 4.09 23.36
N LEU A 75 0.78 4.76 23.63
CA LEU A 75 1.07 6.08 23.07
C LEU A 75 1.93 5.91 21.81
N VAL A 76 1.27 5.72 20.68
CA VAL A 76 1.91 5.62 19.36
C VAL A 76 1.96 7.01 18.71
N ARG A 77 3.14 7.44 18.27
CA ARG A 77 3.39 8.75 17.64
C ARG A 77 4.31 8.59 16.44
N LEU A 78 4.19 9.52 15.50
CA LEU A 78 5.18 9.69 14.44
C LEU A 78 6.37 10.49 14.98
N GLY A 79 7.56 10.09 14.55
CA GLY A 79 8.82 10.79 14.75
C GLY A 79 9.33 11.34 13.42
N SER A 80 9.87 12.55 13.45
CA SER A 80 10.55 13.17 12.30
C SER A 80 11.95 13.65 12.69
N ALA A 81 12.91 13.60 11.77
CA ALA A 81 14.24 14.20 11.90
C ALA A 81 14.61 14.92 10.60
N ARG A 82 15.81 15.51 10.48
CA ARG A 82 16.35 15.93 9.17
C ARG A 82 16.66 14.66 8.34
N GLY A 83 15.64 14.08 7.73
CA GLY A 83 15.65 12.76 7.08
C GLY A 83 14.75 11.75 7.80
N LEU A 84 15.06 10.46 7.67
CA LEU A 84 14.31 9.37 8.31
C LEU A 84 14.70 9.20 9.79
N VAL A 85 13.72 8.91 10.64
CA VAL A 85 13.96 8.37 11.98
C VAL A 85 14.33 6.90 11.84
N HIS A 86 15.57 6.65 11.44
CA HIS A 86 16.11 5.29 11.27
C HIS A 86 16.68 4.68 12.56
N LEU A 87 16.45 5.32 13.70
CA LEU A 87 16.87 4.87 15.02
C LEU A 87 16.08 3.61 15.42
N LYS A 88 16.79 2.63 15.99
CA LYS A 88 16.25 1.36 16.49
C LYS A 88 16.68 1.20 17.93
N LEU A 89 15.81 1.65 18.82
CA LEU A 89 16.13 1.84 20.23
C LEU A 89 14.94 1.42 21.09
N PHE A 90 15.23 0.61 22.09
CA PHE A 90 14.27 0.02 23.01
C PHE A 90 14.74 0.34 24.43
N TYR A 91 14.06 1.27 25.08
CA TYR A 91 14.37 1.70 26.44
C TYR A 91 13.31 1.16 27.38
N ILE A 92 13.73 0.47 28.44
CA ILE A 92 12.83 -0.13 29.43
C ILE A 92 13.14 0.48 30.79
N ARG A 93 12.14 1.13 31.38
CA ARG A 93 12.18 1.55 32.78
C ARG A 93 11.66 0.44 33.66
N TRP A 94 12.47 0.03 34.61
CA TRP A 94 12.19 -1.02 35.58
C TRP A 94 11.95 -0.44 36.97
N ARG A 95 11.07 -1.11 37.71
CA ARG A 95 11.00 -1.01 39.16
C ARG A 95 11.40 -2.34 39.77
N THR A 96 12.40 -2.32 40.63
CA THR A 96 12.82 -3.50 41.41
C THR A 96 11.83 -3.81 42.53
N ASP A 97 11.87 -5.03 43.08
CA ASP A 97 11.04 -5.42 44.24
C ASP A 97 11.26 -4.49 45.45
N GLY A 98 12.49 -3.99 45.64
CA GLY A 98 12.83 -2.98 46.65
C GLY A 98 12.41 -1.55 46.30
N GLY A 99 11.59 -1.35 45.27
CA GLY A 99 11.05 -0.04 44.86
C GLY A 99 12.03 0.88 44.12
N ARG A 100 13.30 0.49 43.96
CA ARG A 100 14.30 1.29 43.24
C ARG A 100 14.02 1.30 41.74
N LYS A 101 14.25 2.45 41.11
CA LYS A 101 14.21 2.61 39.65
C LYS A 101 15.50 2.07 39.04
N ALA A 102 15.38 1.35 37.94
CA ALA A 102 16.47 0.94 37.08
C ALA A 102 16.04 1.13 35.63
N ALA A 103 16.99 1.17 34.71
CA ALA A 103 16.67 1.23 33.29
C ALA A 103 17.59 0.31 32.50
N SER A 104 17.11 -0.14 31.34
CA SER A 104 17.93 -0.83 30.35
C SER A 104 17.69 -0.25 28.97
N LEU A 105 18.71 -0.29 28.14
CA LEU A 105 18.68 0.17 26.77
C LEU A 105 19.12 -0.94 25.85
N VAL A 106 18.32 -1.24 24.83
CA VAL A 106 18.70 -2.08 23.70
C VAL A 106 18.72 -1.21 22.45
N PHE A 107 19.79 -1.26 21.68
CA PHE A 107 19.90 -0.50 20.44
C PHE A 107 20.79 -1.22 19.43
N GLY A 108 20.60 -0.96 18.14
CA GLY A 108 21.39 -1.61 17.09
C GLY A 108 20.73 -1.56 15.72
N SER A 109 20.88 -2.63 14.94
CA SER A 109 20.34 -2.73 13.58
C SER A 109 18.93 -3.33 13.50
N ALA A 110 18.43 -3.96 14.57
CA ALA A 110 17.15 -4.66 14.56
C ALA A 110 15.94 -3.73 14.63
N ASN A 111 15.03 -3.87 13.68
CA ASN A 111 13.73 -3.21 13.72
C ASN A 111 12.79 -3.88 14.73
N ALA A 112 11.71 -3.18 15.10
CA ALA A 112 10.59 -3.70 15.89
C ALA A 112 9.73 -4.71 15.08
N THR A 113 10.36 -5.75 14.53
CA THR A 113 9.75 -6.82 13.74
C THR A 113 10.18 -8.18 14.27
N ARG A 114 9.51 -9.25 13.83
CA ARG A 114 9.88 -10.61 14.24
C ARG A 114 11.30 -10.95 13.79
N GLN A 115 11.65 -10.63 12.55
CA GLN A 115 12.94 -10.97 11.96
C GLN A 115 14.11 -10.26 12.67
N GLY A 116 13.86 -9.10 13.27
CA GLY A 116 14.87 -8.36 14.02
C GLY A 116 15.26 -9.00 15.36
N PHE A 117 14.40 -9.83 15.95
CA PHE A 117 14.59 -10.37 17.30
C PHE A 117 14.55 -11.91 17.39
N ASP A 118 14.01 -12.61 16.41
CA ASP A 118 13.92 -14.08 16.40
C ASP A 118 15.25 -14.77 16.03
N GLY A 119 16.26 -14.03 15.52
CA GLY A 119 17.60 -14.55 15.19
C GLY A 119 17.68 -15.56 14.03
N ASN A 120 16.55 -15.99 13.47
CA ASN A 120 16.47 -17.07 12.48
C ASN A 120 16.49 -16.59 11.02
N VAL A 121 16.43 -15.28 10.76
CA VAL A 121 16.28 -14.72 9.40
C VAL A 121 17.32 -13.65 9.11
N ASN A 122 17.47 -12.67 9.99
CA ASN A 122 18.43 -11.58 9.82
C ASN A 122 19.61 -11.74 10.78
N ALA A 123 20.82 -11.48 10.29
CA ALA A 123 21.98 -11.23 11.15
C ALA A 123 21.92 -9.78 11.65
N GLU A 124 21.50 -9.59 12.90
CA GLU A 124 21.37 -8.28 13.53
C GLU A 124 22.50 -8.05 14.55
N LEU A 125 23.01 -6.82 14.63
CA LEU A 125 23.93 -6.38 15.66
C LEU A 125 23.18 -5.55 16.69
N LEU A 126 23.13 -6.04 17.92
CA LEU A 126 22.45 -5.38 19.04
C LEU A 126 23.38 -5.22 20.23
N ALA A 127 23.29 -4.08 20.90
CA ALA A 127 23.93 -3.81 22.17
C ALA A 127 22.87 -3.67 23.26
N VAL A 128 23.15 -4.22 24.45
CA VAL A 128 22.30 -4.14 25.63
C VAL A 128 23.09 -3.48 26.75
N CYS A 129 22.53 -2.42 27.33
CA CYS A 129 23.16 -1.66 28.40
C CYS A 129 22.22 -1.55 29.60
N ASP A 130 22.71 -1.89 30.78
CA ASP A 130 22.03 -1.55 32.03
C ASP A 130 22.37 -0.11 32.42
N LEU A 131 21.34 0.72 32.57
CA LEU A 131 21.49 2.15 32.81
C LEU A 131 21.38 2.50 34.30
N THR A 132 22.25 3.39 34.78
CA THR A 132 22.24 3.92 36.15
C THR A 132 22.14 5.43 36.11
N ALA A 133 21.44 6.02 37.08
CA ALA A 133 21.22 7.46 37.13
C ALA A 133 22.54 8.26 37.28
N SER A 134 23.54 7.69 37.94
CA SER A 134 24.83 8.35 38.16
C SER A 134 25.73 8.34 36.93
N ALA A 135 25.79 7.22 36.20
CA ALA A 135 26.71 7.09 35.06
C ALA A 135 26.08 7.50 33.73
N HIS A 136 24.76 7.34 33.59
CA HIS A 136 24.07 7.42 32.29
C HIS A 136 22.93 8.45 32.28
N ALA A 137 23.04 9.50 33.12
CA ALA A 137 22.01 10.53 33.30
C ALA A 137 21.54 11.14 31.97
N ALA A 138 22.46 11.52 31.08
CA ALA A 138 22.14 12.16 29.80
C ALA A 138 21.33 11.23 28.86
N THR A 139 21.73 9.97 28.74
CA THR A 139 21.01 8.96 27.94
C THR A 139 19.63 8.66 28.51
N ILE A 140 19.52 8.53 29.84
CA ILE A 140 18.23 8.36 30.52
C ILE A 140 17.35 9.58 30.27
N GLN A 141 17.88 10.79 30.47
CA GLN A 141 17.14 12.04 30.27
C GLN A 141 16.62 12.16 28.84
N TRP A 142 17.44 11.86 27.84
CA TRP A 142 17.01 11.86 26.44
C TRP A 142 15.84 10.89 26.22
N CYS A 143 15.94 9.64 26.69
CA CYS A 143 14.87 8.66 26.53
C CYS A 143 13.58 9.08 27.25
N GLU A 144 13.69 9.63 28.46
CA GLU A 144 12.55 10.13 29.23
C GLU A 144 11.92 11.38 28.57
N SER A 145 12.73 12.27 27.97
CA SER A 145 12.21 13.39 27.16
C SER A 145 11.41 12.91 25.95
N VAL A 146 11.84 11.83 25.27
CA VAL A 146 11.04 11.23 24.19
C VAL A 146 9.73 10.64 24.73
N ILE A 147 9.77 9.93 25.87
CA ILE A 147 8.57 9.42 26.54
C ILE A 147 7.59 10.56 26.85
N ASP A 148 8.06 11.67 27.40
CA ASP A 148 7.21 12.82 27.71
C ASP A 148 6.66 13.48 26.45
N ALA A 149 7.48 13.59 25.40
CA ALA A 149 7.05 14.09 24.10
C ALA A 149 5.91 13.24 23.49
N THR A 150 5.89 11.92 23.69
CA THR A 150 4.76 11.09 23.20
C THR A 150 3.43 11.36 23.92
N LYS A 151 3.46 11.91 25.14
CA LYS A 151 2.27 12.26 25.91
C LYS A 151 1.70 13.61 25.48
N ALA A 152 2.51 14.46 24.87
CA ALA A 152 2.08 15.77 24.40
C ALA A 152 1.01 15.65 23.30
N LYS A 153 0.13 16.66 23.25
CA LYS A 153 -0.89 16.82 22.20
C LYS A 153 -0.38 17.61 21.00
N VAL A 154 0.77 18.25 21.14
CA VAL A 154 1.43 19.07 20.12
C VAL A 154 2.78 18.45 19.78
N PRO A 155 3.34 18.72 18.58
CA PRO A 155 4.69 18.31 18.25
C PRO A 155 5.70 18.85 19.25
N VAL A 156 6.63 18.01 19.72
CA VAL A 156 7.68 18.39 20.67
C VAL A 156 9.04 18.03 20.09
N ASP A 157 9.94 19.00 20.02
CA ASP A 157 11.33 18.81 19.65
C ASP A 157 12.13 18.29 20.85
N VAL A 158 12.78 17.14 20.67
CA VAL A 158 13.71 16.55 21.61
C VAL A 158 15.13 16.81 21.08
N PRO A 159 15.96 17.58 21.79
CA PRO A 159 17.33 17.85 21.36
C PRO A 159 18.14 16.55 21.34
N GLY A 160 19.10 16.46 20.43
CA GLY A 160 20.00 15.31 20.35
C GLY A 160 21.02 15.30 21.49
N GLU A 161 21.48 14.11 21.87
CA GLU A 161 22.51 13.90 22.88
C GLU A 161 23.78 13.36 22.20
N ARG A 162 24.87 14.12 22.19
CA ARG A 162 26.10 13.79 21.44
C ARG A 162 27.13 12.99 22.25
N HIS A 163 27.02 12.99 23.57
CA HIS A 163 28.02 12.51 24.51
C HIS A 163 27.43 11.56 25.56
N GLY A 164 26.32 10.88 25.25
CA GLY A 164 25.69 9.94 26.16
C GLY A 164 26.59 8.75 26.46
N VAL A 165 27.19 8.69 27.65
CA VAL A 165 28.06 7.57 28.04
C VAL A 165 27.22 6.31 28.25
N ILE A 166 27.66 5.19 27.69
CA ILE A 166 27.00 3.87 27.86
C ILE A 166 27.92 2.80 28.45
N ALA A 167 29.24 2.97 28.30
CA ALA A 167 30.27 2.17 28.96
C ALA A 167 31.60 2.96 28.98
N LYS A 168 32.61 2.45 29.69
CA LYS A 168 33.94 3.07 29.72
C LYS A 168 34.51 3.15 28.29
N GLY A 169 34.77 4.38 27.82
CA GLY A 169 35.27 4.64 26.47
C GLY A 169 34.22 4.52 25.35
N MET A 170 32.93 4.31 25.69
CA MET A 170 31.85 4.18 24.72
C MET A 170 30.79 5.25 24.93
N THR A 171 30.55 6.05 23.89
CA THR A 171 29.51 7.08 23.86
C THR A 171 28.49 6.79 22.77
N LEU A 172 27.21 6.93 23.10
CA LEU A 172 26.09 6.86 22.19
C LEU A 172 25.69 8.28 21.76
N ARG A 173 25.59 8.48 20.44
CA ARG A 173 25.05 9.70 19.84
C ARG A 173 23.58 9.47 19.51
N LEU A 174 22.71 10.15 20.24
CA LEU A 174 21.26 10.13 20.03
C LEU A 174 20.85 11.34 19.18
N PRO A 175 20.04 11.14 18.12
CA PRO A 175 19.67 12.22 17.23
C PRO A 175 18.70 13.20 17.88
N ALA A 176 18.63 14.42 17.35
CA ALA A 176 17.49 15.29 17.59
C ALA A 176 16.27 14.73 16.84
N ILE A 177 15.12 14.70 17.49
CA ILE A 177 13.88 14.19 16.88
C ILE A 177 12.69 15.08 17.28
N THR A 178 11.73 15.24 16.38
CA THR A 178 10.42 15.81 16.73
C THR A 178 9.41 14.67 16.86
N VAL A 179 8.65 14.63 17.96
CA VAL A 179 7.64 13.61 18.22
C VAL A 179 6.25 14.22 18.14
N GLY A 180 5.31 13.50 17.52
CA GLY A 180 3.89 13.87 17.52
C GLY A 180 3.46 14.76 16.35
N ARG A 181 4.28 14.90 15.31
CA ARG A 181 3.83 15.51 14.04
C ARG A 181 2.80 14.61 13.36
N THR A 182 1.73 15.21 12.83
CA THR A 182 0.71 14.51 12.03
C THR A 182 1.14 14.36 10.57
N VAL A 183 2.03 15.23 10.09
CA VAL A 183 2.60 15.22 8.75
C VAL A 183 4.07 15.63 8.86
N SER A 184 4.96 14.90 8.18
CA SER A 184 6.37 15.30 8.03
C SER A 184 6.45 16.70 7.42
N GLN A 185 7.17 17.63 8.06
CA GLN A 185 7.56 18.88 7.38
C GLN A 185 8.83 18.68 6.53
N VAL A 186 9.40 17.47 6.49
CA VAL A 186 10.60 17.20 5.71
C VAL A 186 10.18 16.89 4.28
N SER A 187 10.26 17.94 3.46
CA SER A 187 10.30 17.90 2.01
C SER A 187 11.62 17.27 1.57
N ASP A 188 11.88 15.99 1.83
CA ASP A 188 12.92 15.32 1.06
C ASP A 188 12.28 14.87 -0.26
N PHE A 189 12.93 15.16 -1.38
CA PHE A 189 12.46 14.76 -2.71
C PHE A 189 12.30 13.24 -2.78
N ASP A 190 13.26 12.49 -2.24
CA ASP A 190 13.20 11.03 -2.22
C ASP A 190 11.99 10.52 -1.40
N LEU A 191 11.71 11.14 -0.25
CA LEU A 191 10.52 10.80 0.55
C LEU A 191 9.23 11.16 -0.15
N TRP A 192 9.20 12.28 -0.87
CA TRP A 192 8.02 12.70 -1.64
C TRP A 192 7.70 11.70 -2.75
N ILE A 193 8.73 11.26 -3.50
CA ILE A 193 8.60 10.20 -4.51
C ILE A 193 8.14 8.87 -3.88
N GLN A 194 8.76 8.46 -2.76
CA GLN A 194 8.46 7.22 -2.05
C GLN A 194 7.03 7.16 -1.48
N ARG A 195 6.41 8.32 -1.22
CA ARG A 195 5.02 8.46 -0.74
C ARG A 195 3.98 8.51 -1.86
N GLY A 196 4.41 8.60 -3.12
CA GLY A 196 3.51 8.66 -4.26
C GLY A 196 2.76 7.36 -4.54
N HIS A 197 1.96 7.36 -5.60
CA HIS A 197 1.16 6.23 -6.04
C HIS A 197 1.54 5.81 -7.45
N LEU A 198 1.51 4.51 -7.71
CA LEU A 198 1.66 3.90 -9.02
C LEU A 198 0.27 3.50 -9.54
N LEU A 199 -0.04 3.96 -10.75
CA LEU A 199 -1.21 3.60 -11.52
C LEU A 199 -0.89 2.42 -12.42
N SER A 200 -1.76 1.41 -12.37
CA SER A 200 -1.78 0.28 -13.29
C SER A 200 -3.20 0.04 -13.79
N GLU A 201 -3.32 -0.52 -15.00
CA GLU A 201 -4.63 -0.89 -15.52
C GLU A 201 -5.18 -2.11 -14.80
N TYR A 202 -6.39 -1.99 -14.27
CA TYR A 202 -7.04 -3.11 -13.62
C TYR A 202 -7.56 -4.09 -14.67
N LYS A 203 -7.06 -5.32 -14.61
CA LYS A 203 -7.55 -6.44 -15.42
C LYS A 203 -8.52 -7.25 -14.58
N ALA A 204 -9.81 -6.96 -14.73
CA ALA A 204 -10.86 -7.72 -14.07
C ALA A 204 -10.79 -9.22 -14.42
N ASP A 205 -11.19 -10.07 -13.48
CA ASP A 205 -11.36 -11.51 -13.72
C ASP A 205 -12.22 -11.70 -14.99
N PRO A 206 -11.69 -12.36 -16.05
CA PRO A 206 -12.42 -12.55 -17.30
C PRO A 206 -13.76 -13.29 -17.16
N SER A 207 -13.98 -13.97 -16.03
CA SER A 207 -15.22 -14.66 -15.69
C SER A 207 -16.25 -13.77 -14.99
N PHE A 208 -15.91 -12.59 -14.48
CA PHE A 208 -16.86 -11.70 -13.80
C PHE A 208 -17.96 -11.25 -14.77
N LEU A 209 -19.24 -11.33 -14.35
CA LEU A 209 -20.44 -11.09 -15.19
C LEU A 209 -20.67 -12.09 -16.34
N PHE A 210 -19.92 -13.19 -16.36
CA PHE A 210 -20.10 -14.30 -17.31
C PHE A 210 -20.42 -15.60 -16.59
N VAL A 211 -21.41 -16.36 -17.04
CA VAL A 211 -21.57 -17.75 -16.65
C VAL A 211 -20.73 -18.63 -17.57
N PRO A 212 -19.64 -19.26 -17.06
CA PRO A 212 -18.91 -20.24 -17.85
C PRO A 212 -19.73 -21.54 -17.95
N ILE A 213 -19.83 -22.08 -19.16
CA ILE A 213 -20.41 -23.38 -19.44
C ILE A 213 -19.26 -24.30 -19.87
N PRO A 214 -18.79 -25.20 -18.99
CA PRO A 214 -17.85 -26.23 -19.39
C PRO A 214 -18.53 -27.16 -20.40
N LEU A 215 -17.84 -27.46 -21.48
CA LEU A 215 -18.30 -28.42 -22.49
C LEU A 215 -17.68 -29.79 -22.22
N VAL A 216 -18.44 -30.85 -22.49
CA VAL A 216 -17.94 -32.24 -22.42
C VAL A 216 -16.86 -32.45 -23.50
N LYS A 217 -17.17 -32.07 -24.75
CA LYS A 217 -16.22 -31.92 -25.86
C LYS A 217 -16.24 -30.48 -26.39
N PRO A 218 -15.10 -29.91 -26.83
CA PRO A 218 -15.09 -28.60 -27.49
C PRO A 218 -16.08 -28.56 -28.65
N LEU A 219 -16.69 -27.40 -28.91
CA LEU A 219 -17.46 -27.18 -30.13
C LEU A 219 -16.49 -27.11 -31.32
N PRO A 220 -16.67 -27.93 -32.37
CA PRO A 220 -15.95 -27.81 -33.62
C PRO A 220 -16.07 -26.40 -34.23
N ALA A 221 -14.99 -25.95 -34.88
CA ALA A 221 -15.04 -24.76 -35.71
C ALA A 221 -16.04 -24.98 -36.86
N GLY A 222 -16.86 -23.98 -37.17
CA GLY A 222 -17.87 -24.07 -38.22
C GLY A 222 -19.30 -23.82 -37.72
N GLU A 223 -20.23 -24.67 -38.11
CA GLU A 223 -21.67 -24.45 -37.89
C GLU A 223 -22.08 -24.47 -36.42
N GLN A 224 -21.53 -25.38 -35.61
CA GLN A 224 -21.88 -25.51 -34.19
C GLN A 224 -21.35 -24.33 -33.35
N SER A 225 -20.14 -23.86 -33.64
CA SER A 225 -19.62 -22.62 -33.05
C SER A 225 -20.47 -21.41 -33.47
N ARG A 226 -20.91 -21.34 -34.74
CA ARG A 226 -21.80 -20.27 -35.23
C ARG A 226 -23.18 -20.33 -34.56
N ALA A 227 -23.72 -21.53 -34.35
CA ALA A 227 -24.96 -21.74 -33.62
C ALA A 227 -24.85 -21.23 -32.18
N ALA A 228 -23.79 -21.59 -31.44
CA ALA A 228 -23.56 -21.07 -30.10
C ALA A 228 -23.42 -19.54 -30.06
N SER A 229 -22.69 -18.95 -31.01
CA SER A 229 -22.61 -17.48 -31.13
C SER A 229 -23.95 -16.83 -31.47
N SER A 230 -24.77 -17.44 -32.32
CA SER A 230 -26.09 -16.90 -32.71
C SER A 230 -27.09 -16.83 -31.55
N VAL A 231 -26.99 -17.75 -30.58
CA VAL A 231 -27.77 -17.73 -29.33
C VAL A 231 -27.22 -16.70 -28.33
N GLY A 232 -26.04 -16.13 -28.61
CA GLY A 232 -25.37 -15.11 -27.80
C GLY A 232 -24.41 -15.68 -26.75
N PHE A 233 -23.78 -16.83 -27.03
CA PHE A 233 -22.62 -17.30 -26.27
C PHE A 233 -21.31 -16.78 -26.87
N ASP A 234 -20.38 -16.37 -26.01
CA ASP A 234 -18.99 -16.14 -26.41
C ASP A 234 -18.28 -17.48 -26.52
N VAL A 235 -17.93 -17.85 -27.75
CA VAL A 235 -17.28 -19.12 -28.10
C VAL A 235 -15.79 -18.89 -28.21
N ARG A 236 -15.02 -19.59 -27.37
CA ARG A 236 -13.57 -19.62 -27.42
C ARG A 236 -13.11 -20.96 -27.96
N PRO A 237 -11.89 -21.07 -28.54
CA PRO A 237 -11.30 -22.36 -28.98
C PRO A 237 -10.93 -23.31 -27.82
N THR A 238 -11.61 -23.19 -26.67
CA THR A 238 -11.40 -23.93 -25.43
C THR A 238 -12.60 -24.83 -25.14
N ARG A 239 -12.49 -25.74 -24.16
CA ARG A 239 -13.61 -26.59 -23.66
C ARG A 239 -14.69 -25.82 -22.86
N SER A 240 -14.97 -24.56 -23.20
CA SER A 240 -16.01 -23.78 -22.54
C SER A 240 -16.56 -22.69 -23.44
N ILE A 241 -17.87 -22.49 -23.39
CA ILE A 241 -18.54 -21.29 -23.89
C ILE A 241 -18.95 -20.40 -22.70
N ARG A 242 -19.22 -19.12 -22.94
CA ARG A 242 -19.56 -18.18 -21.87
C ARG A 242 -20.83 -17.42 -22.20
N HIS A 243 -21.69 -17.24 -21.20
CA HIS A 243 -22.88 -16.40 -21.31
C HIS A 243 -22.70 -15.12 -20.51
N ARG A 244 -22.70 -13.97 -21.18
CA ARG A 244 -22.76 -12.67 -20.51
C ARG A 244 -24.19 -12.43 -20.02
N TYR A 245 -24.37 -12.31 -18.71
CA TYR A 245 -25.69 -12.12 -18.11
C TYR A 245 -25.97 -10.66 -17.69
N ILE A 246 -24.91 -9.83 -17.61
CA ILE A 246 -24.96 -8.37 -17.48
C ILE A 246 -23.93 -7.79 -18.45
N ASP A 247 -24.31 -6.77 -19.22
CA ASP A 247 -23.38 -6.05 -20.08
C ASP A 247 -22.79 -4.84 -19.38
N ASP A 248 -21.47 -4.71 -19.49
CA ASP A 248 -20.67 -3.63 -18.90
C ASP A 248 -19.95 -2.79 -19.96
N GLY A 249 -20.21 -3.05 -21.25
CA GLY A 249 -19.56 -2.36 -22.37
C GLY A 249 -18.08 -2.73 -22.58
N SER A 250 -17.55 -3.73 -21.87
CA SER A 250 -16.12 -4.08 -21.93
C SER A 250 -15.64 -4.64 -23.29
N ALA A 251 -16.57 -5.08 -24.15
CA ALA A 251 -16.25 -5.59 -25.48
C ALA A 251 -15.85 -4.47 -26.46
N GLU A 252 -16.36 -3.24 -26.26
CA GLU A 252 -16.14 -2.08 -27.13
C GLU A 252 -14.87 -1.27 -26.76
N HIS A 253 -14.11 -1.72 -25.75
CA HIS A 253 -13.01 -0.95 -25.15
C HIS A 253 -11.66 -1.66 -25.19
N ARG A 254 -11.49 -2.64 -26.10
CA ARG A 254 -10.22 -3.34 -26.35
C ARG A 254 -9.24 -2.54 -27.22
N ASP A 255 -9.71 -1.49 -27.91
CA ASP A 255 -8.82 -0.58 -28.61
C ASP A 255 -8.12 0.32 -27.59
N HIS A 256 -6.79 0.26 -27.62
CA HIS A 256 -5.89 1.10 -26.85
C HIS A 256 -6.09 2.57 -27.20
N ALA A 257 -7.05 3.28 -26.62
CA ALA A 257 -7.03 4.74 -26.64
C ALA A 257 -8.04 5.37 -25.68
N ALA A 258 -7.50 6.31 -24.91
CA ALA A 258 -8.15 7.45 -24.29
C ALA A 258 -9.16 7.14 -23.16
N GLY A 259 -8.95 7.84 -22.05
CA GLY A 259 -10.02 8.14 -21.11
C GLY A 259 -11.21 8.76 -21.84
N THR A 260 -12.29 8.97 -21.10
CA THR A 260 -13.45 9.74 -21.57
C THR A 260 -13.05 11.00 -22.34
N GLU A 261 -13.94 11.49 -23.22
CA GLU A 261 -13.77 12.77 -23.94
C GLU A 261 -13.47 13.95 -22.99
N GLN A 262 -13.74 13.79 -21.70
CA GLN A 262 -13.09 14.51 -20.59
C GLN A 262 -11.78 13.83 -20.16
N GLY A 263 -10.63 14.36 -20.60
CA GLY A 263 -9.40 14.35 -19.79
C GLY A 263 -8.26 13.43 -20.21
N ASN A 264 -7.25 14.02 -20.85
CA ASN A 264 -5.84 13.59 -20.83
C ASN A 264 -5.22 13.58 -19.41
N TRP A 265 -6.01 13.41 -18.34
CA TRP A 265 -5.55 13.54 -16.96
C TRP A 265 -4.39 12.60 -16.67
N ARG A 266 -4.40 11.38 -17.23
CA ARG A 266 -3.31 10.39 -17.10
C ARG A 266 -1.98 10.99 -17.59
N ARG A 267 -1.97 11.54 -18.80
CA ARG A 267 -0.79 12.23 -19.37
C ARG A 267 -0.43 13.55 -18.67
N LYS A 268 -1.41 14.23 -18.06
CA LYS A 268 -1.23 15.52 -17.39
C LYS A 268 -0.70 15.36 -15.96
N LEU A 269 -1.11 14.32 -15.26
CA LEU A 269 -0.94 14.18 -13.81
C LEU A 269 0.01 13.05 -13.42
N PHE A 270 0.27 12.10 -14.32
CA PHE A 270 1.15 10.97 -14.07
C PHE A 270 2.40 11.01 -14.94
N THR A 271 3.49 10.49 -14.40
CA THR A 271 4.78 10.36 -15.04
C THR A 271 5.15 8.88 -15.16
N PRO A 272 5.35 8.34 -16.37
CA PRO A 272 5.84 6.97 -16.54
C PRO A 272 7.16 6.73 -15.80
N THR A 273 7.27 5.56 -15.17
CA THR A 273 8.49 5.06 -14.51
C THR A 273 8.69 3.59 -14.87
N GLN A 274 9.82 3.00 -14.47
CA GLN A 274 10.05 1.57 -14.66
C GLN A 274 9.05 0.65 -13.94
N LEU A 275 8.34 1.15 -12.90
CA LEU A 275 7.38 0.36 -12.11
C LEU A 275 5.91 0.63 -12.47
N GLY A 276 5.64 1.58 -13.36
CA GLY A 276 4.29 2.04 -13.67
C GLY A 276 4.21 3.56 -13.74
N GLU A 277 3.00 4.09 -13.81
CA GLU A 277 2.80 5.54 -13.90
C GLU A 277 2.67 6.16 -12.52
N TRP A 278 3.56 7.08 -12.17
CA TRP A 278 3.65 7.67 -10.85
C TRP A 278 2.89 9.00 -10.74
N CYS A 279 2.23 9.25 -9.62
CA CYS A 279 1.79 10.58 -9.21
C CYS A 279 2.09 10.82 -7.72
N SER A 280 2.16 12.10 -7.31
CA SER A 280 2.38 12.43 -5.91
C SER A 280 1.19 12.06 -5.03
N ARG A 281 1.43 11.91 -3.73
CA ARG A 281 0.37 11.70 -2.74
C ARG A 281 -0.63 12.84 -2.72
N GLU A 282 -0.16 14.08 -2.84
CA GLU A 282 -0.98 15.29 -2.85
C GLU A 282 -1.90 15.29 -4.08
N CYS A 283 -1.36 14.97 -5.27
CA CYS A 283 -2.15 14.81 -6.49
C CYS A 283 -3.22 13.72 -6.34
N TYR A 284 -2.84 12.56 -5.80
CA TYR A 284 -3.79 11.48 -5.54
C TYR A 284 -4.92 11.92 -4.60
N GLN A 285 -4.59 12.53 -3.46
CA GLN A 285 -5.60 12.97 -2.49
C GLN A 285 -6.57 13.99 -3.08
N ALA A 286 -6.06 14.92 -3.89
CA ALA A 286 -6.87 15.99 -4.48
C ALA A 286 -7.70 15.52 -5.70
N ARG A 287 -7.17 14.61 -6.53
CA ARG A 287 -7.72 14.31 -7.86
C ARG A 287 -8.19 12.87 -8.05
N ARG A 288 -8.08 11.98 -7.05
CA ARG A 288 -8.44 10.54 -7.20
C ARG A 288 -9.84 10.26 -7.76
N SER A 289 -10.81 11.16 -7.54
CA SER A 289 -12.16 11.03 -8.10
C SER A 289 -12.19 11.18 -9.62
N GLU A 290 -11.18 11.82 -10.22
CA GLU A 290 -11.05 12.02 -11.67
C GLU A 290 -10.37 10.83 -12.36
N PHE A 291 -9.75 9.91 -11.61
CA PHE A 291 -8.97 8.80 -12.16
C PHE A 291 -9.86 7.65 -12.62
N LEU A 292 -10.64 7.91 -13.66
CA LEU A 292 -11.68 7.03 -14.18
C LEU A 292 -11.38 6.66 -15.63
N ARG A 293 -11.49 5.37 -15.95
CA ARG A 293 -11.41 4.85 -17.31
C ARG A 293 -12.75 5.06 -18.03
N LYS A 294 -12.70 5.28 -19.34
CA LYS A 294 -13.88 5.28 -20.22
C LYS A 294 -14.80 4.09 -19.92
N GLY A 295 -16.11 4.34 -19.88
CA GLY A 295 -17.13 3.34 -19.52
C GLY A 295 -17.30 3.09 -18.01
N HIS A 296 -16.81 3.98 -17.13
CA HIS A 296 -16.99 3.82 -15.67
C HIS A 296 -18.47 3.88 -15.25
N GLU A 297 -19.30 4.69 -15.92
CA GLU A 297 -20.75 4.76 -15.71
C GLU A 297 -21.40 3.41 -16.00
N ARG A 298 -21.14 2.83 -17.18
CA ARG A 298 -21.61 1.48 -17.55
C ARG A 298 -21.17 0.40 -16.57
N ARG A 299 -19.93 0.46 -16.07
CA ARG A 299 -19.46 -0.48 -15.03
C ARG A 299 -20.18 -0.27 -13.69
N THR A 300 -20.52 0.97 -13.37
CA THR A 300 -21.30 1.31 -12.17
C THR A 300 -22.73 0.78 -12.28
N GLU A 301 -23.38 0.98 -13.43
CA GLU A 301 -24.70 0.44 -13.76
C GLU A 301 -24.70 -1.10 -13.74
N ALA A 302 -23.67 -1.73 -14.31
CA ALA A 302 -23.51 -3.18 -14.27
C ALA A 302 -23.45 -3.73 -12.84
N LEU A 303 -22.74 -3.05 -11.93
CA LEU A 303 -22.74 -3.43 -10.51
C LEU A 303 -24.08 -3.20 -9.83
N GLN A 304 -24.82 -2.14 -10.18
CA GLN A 304 -26.17 -1.91 -9.67
C GLN A 304 -27.13 -3.03 -10.14
N HIS A 305 -27.11 -3.36 -11.43
CA HIS A 305 -27.88 -4.49 -11.98
C HIS A 305 -27.52 -5.81 -11.31
N LEU A 306 -26.23 -6.05 -11.02
CA LEU A 306 -25.81 -7.24 -10.29
C LEU A 306 -26.39 -7.27 -8.87
N GLN A 307 -26.40 -6.14 -8.16
CA GLN A 307 -27.01 -6.03 -6.83
C GLN A 307 -28.51 -6.30 -6.85
N GLU A 308 -29.23 -5.87 -7.89
CA GLU A 308 -30.66 -6.18 -8.06
C GLU A 308 -30.94 -7.69 -8.16
N LEU A 309 -30.00 -8.48 -8.70
CA LEU A 309 -30.10 -9.95 -8.76
C LEU A 309 -30.00 -10.62 -7.37
N ALA A 310 -29.71 -9.87 -6.30
CA ALA A 310 -29.94 -10.35 -4.95
C ALA A 310 -31.43 -10.65 -4.71
N SER A 311 -32.35 -9.95 -5.39
CA SER A 311 -33.79 -10.26 -5.37
C SER A 311 -34.09 -11.63 -5.98
N LYS A 312 -34.74 -12.51 -5.20
CA LYS A 312 -35.16 -13.85 -5.67
C LYS A 312 -36.00 -13.80 -6.96
N LYS A 313 -36.84 -12.76 -7.10
CA LYS A 313 -37.72 -12.59 -8.27
C LYS A 313 -36.90 -12.30 -9.53
N LEU A 314 -36.01 -11.31 -9.48
CA LEU A 314 -35.18 -10.91 -10.62
C LEU A 314 -34.18 -12.02 -10.99
N ARG A 315 -33.56 -12.64 -9.99
CA ARG A 315 -32.67 -13.80 -10.20
C ARG A 315 -33.36 -14.95 -10.90
N LYS A 316 -34.59 -15.29 -10.49
CA LYS A 316 -35.38 -16.35 -11.12
C LYS A 316 -35.69 -16.03 -12.59
N ALA A 317 -35.97 -14.77 -12.91
CA ALA A 317 -36.20 -14.33 -14.28
C ALA A 317 -34.92 -14.43 -15.14
N ALA A 318 -33.79 -13.89 -14.65
CA ALA A 318 -32.50 -13.96 -15.34
C ALA A 318 -32.03 -15.42 -15.55
N ARG A 319 -32.16 -16.26 -14.53
CA ARG A 319 -31.86 -17.70 -14.61
C ARG A 319 -32.70 -18.40 -15.67
N ARG A 320 -33.99 -18.07 -15.77
CA ARG A 320 -34.87 -18.63 -16.81
C ARG A 320 -34.39 -18.23 -18.20
N THR A 321 -34.01 -16.98 -18.41
CA THR A 321 -33.42 -16.51 -19.68
C THR A 321 -32.15 -17.29 -20.03
N PHE A 322 -31.23 -17.47 -19.07
CA PHE A 322 -30.02 -18.26 -19.27
C PHE A 322 -30.32 -19.71 -19.65
N VAL A 323 -31.16 -20.41 -18.88
CA VAL A 323 -31.50 -21.82 -19.15
C VAL A 323 -32.21 -21.97 -20.50
N ASN A 324 -33.04 -21.00 -20.89
CA ASN A 324 -33.69 -21.01 -22.20
C ASN A 324 -32.67 -20.89 -23.33
N LYS A 325 -31.63 -20.06 -23.19
CA LYS A 325 -30.53 -19.98 -24.17
C LYS A 325 -29.76 -21.30 -24.27
N VAL A 326 -29.48 -21.96 -23.15
CA VAL A 326 -28.83 -23.28 -23.19
C VAL A 326 -29.75 -24.32 -23.86
N ALA A 327 -31.05 -24.27 -23.61
CA ALA A 327 -32.03 -25.15 -24.25
C ALA A 327 -32.20 -24.87 -25.76
N GLU A 328 -32.08 -23.62 -26.18
CA GLU A 328 -32.06 -23.24 -27.59
C GLU A 328 -30.80 -23.81 -28.28
N LEU A 329 -29.63 -23.66 -27.65
CA LEU A 329 -28.40 -24.26 -28.16
C LEU A 329 -28.50 -25.80 -28.22
N TRP A 330 -29.08 -26.44 -27.21
CA TRP A 330 -29.33 -27.89 -27.22
C TRP A 330 -30.15 -28.31 -28.44
N LYS A 331 -31.22 -27.58 -28.77
CA LYS A 331 -32.04 -27.85 -29.95
C LYS A 331 -31.27 -27.65 -31.26
N LEU A 332 -30.46 -26.60 -31.35
CA LEU A 332 -29.65 -26.32 -32.55
C LEU A 332 -28.56 -27.37 -32.78
N LEU A 333 -28.03 -27.97 -31.72
CA LEU A 333 -27.04 -29.06 -31.82
C LEU A 333 -27.69 -30.42 -32.16
N GLY A 334 -29.01 -30.57 -31.98
CA GLY A 334 -29.75 -31.79 -32.28
C GLY A 334 -29.16 -33.03 -31.61
N ASP A 335 -28.96 -34.10 -32.37
CA ASP A 335 -28.43 -35.38 -31.89
C ASP A 335 -27.00 -35.27 -31.31
N GLN A 336 -26.26 -34.20 -31.62
CA GLN A 336 -24.92 -33.96 -31.12
C GLN A 336 -24.90 -33.14 -29.83
N ALA A 337 -26.04 -32.71 -29.30
CA ALA A 337 -26.08 -31.92 -28.08
C ALA A 337 -25.45 -32.61 -26.85
N PRO A 338 -25.68 -33.93 -26.59
CA PRO A 338 -25.10 -34.62 -25.43
C PRO A 338 -23.57 -34.75 -25.48
N ASP A 339 -22.96 -34.65 -26.66
CA ASP A 339 -21.50 -34.67 -26.83
C ASP A 339 -20.83 -33.41 -26.28
N HIS A 340 -21.57 -32.31 -26.16
CA HIS A 340 -21.04 -30.99 -25.83
C HIS A 340 -21.62 -30.42 -24.54
N LEU A 341 -22.92 -30.58 -24.31
CA LEU A 341 -23.65 -30.06 -23.17
C LEU A 341 -24.04 -31.19 -22.21
N ARG A 342 -24.26 -30.85 -20.95
CA ARG A 342 -24.63 -31.84 -19.93
C ARG A 342 -26.10 -32.21 -20.08
N GLY A 343 -26.35 -33.48 -20.35
CA GLY A 343 -27.65 -34.10 -20.51
C GLY A 343 -27.48 -35.51 -21.07
N SER A 344 -28.55 -36.31 -21.05
CA SER A 344 -28.62 -37.57 -21.78
C SER A 344 -29.57 -37.39 -22.97
N ASP A 345 -30.81 -37.84 -22.83
CA ASP A 345 -31.86 -37.66 -23.84
C ASP A 345 -32.42 -36.23 -23.83
N GLU A 346 -32.29 -35.56 -22.68
CA GLU A 346 -32.69 -34.16 -22.49
C GLU A 346 -31.60 -33.35 -21.78
N LEU A 347 -31.65 -32.03 -21.98
CA LEU A 347 -30.79 -31.07 -21.29
C LEU A 347 -30.95 -31.16 -19.77
N ASP A 348 -29.85 -31.27 -19.02
CA ASP A 348 -29.84 -31.19 -17.56
C ASP A 348 -30.09 -29.74 -17.08
N ARG A 349 -31.35 -29.32 -17.12
CA ARG A 349 -31.76 -27.96 -16.72
C ARG A 349 -31.43 -27.66 -15.26
N ALA A 350 -31.40 -28.66 -14.39
CA ALA A 350 -31.08 -28.48 -12.97
C ALA A 350 -29.62 -28.05 -12.79
N HIS A 351 -28.70 -28.76 -13.45
CA HIS A 351 -27.28 -28.40 -13.45
C HIS A 351 -27.01 -26.96 -13.89
N TYR A 352 -27.67 -26.51 -14.97
CA TYR A 352 -27.49 -25.14 -15.47
C TYR A 352 -28.12 -24.09 -14.55
N ARG A 353 -29.24 -24.40 -13.87
CA ARG A 353 -29.80 -23.51 -12.83
C ARG A 353 -28.80 -23.32 -11.69
N ASP A 354 -28.25 -24.41 -11.18
CA ASP A 354 -27.29 -24.37 -10.06
C ASP A 354 -25.98 -23.69 -10.45
N THR A 355 -25.53 -23.87 -11.69
CA THR A 355 -24.35 -23.20 -12.23
C THR A 355 -24.55 -21.69 -12.33
N PHE A 356 -25.73 -21.25 -12.79
CA PHE A 356 -26.10 -19.83 -12.79
C PHE A 356 -26.14 -19.26 -11.37
N ASP A 357 -26.87 -19.90 -10.46
CA ASP A 357 -27.06 -19.38 -9.10
C ASP A 357 -25.74 -19.29 -8.33
N ARG A 358 -24.86 -20.30 -8.44
CA ARG A 358 -23.51 -20.25 -7.86
C ARG A 358 -22.68 -19.10 -8.43
N LYS A 359 -22.80 -18.83 -9.72
CA LYS A 359 -22.07 -17.73 -10.35
C LYS A 359 -22.57 -16.36 -9.88
N ILE A 360 -23.89 -16.16 -9.81
CA ILE A 360 -24.45 -14.91 -9.27
C ILE A 360 -24.02 -14.70 -7.81
N ALA A 361 -24.04 -15.75 -6.98
CA ALA A 361 -23.57 -15.65 -5.59
C ALA A 361 -22.11 -15.19 -5.51
N ARG A 362 -21.21 -15.85 -6.27
CA ARG A 362 -19.79 -15.47 -6.33
C ARG A 362 -19.59 -14.02 -6.80
N ASP A 363 -20.30 -13.59 -7.84
CA ASP A 363 -20.13 -12.25 -8.39
C ASP A 363 -20.68 -11.19 -7.43
N LEU A 364 -21.77 -11.48 -6.70
CA LEU A 364 -22.27 -10.63 -5.60
C LEU A 364 -21.24 -10.51 -4.47
N ASP A 365 -20.58 -11.61 -4.07
CA ASP A 365 -19.53 -11.60 -3.05
C ASP A 365 -18.34 -10.73 -3.48
N LEU A 366 -17.89 -10.87 -4.74
CA LEU A 366 -16.84 -10.01 -5.31
C LEU A 366 -17.26 -8.54 -5.34
N ALA A 367 -18.51 -8.25 -5.73
CA ALA A 367 -19.02 -6.89 -5.78
C ALA A 367 -19.22 -6.25 -4.39
N ALA A 368 -19.33 -7.06 -3.34
CA ALA A 368 -19.37 -6.59 -1.95
C ALA A 368 -17.99 -6.16 -1.44
N ASP A 369 -16.90 -6.68 -2.02
CA ASP A 369 -15.54 -6.22 -1.72
C ASP A 369 -15.34 -4.79 -2.25
N SER A 370 -15.08 -3.86 -1.32
CA SER A 370 -14.95 -2.43 -1.62
C SER A 370 -13.77 -2.11 -2.54
N GLU A 371 -12.69 -2.88 -2.46
CA GLU A 371 -11.50 -2.72 -3.27
C GLU A 371 -11.73 -3.24 -4.68
N PHE A 372 -12.32 -4.44 -4.82
CA PHE A 372 -12.75 -4.97 -6.11
C PHE A 372 -13.71 -4.00 -6.80
N ARG A 373 -14.75 -3.54 -6.11
CA ARG A 373 -15.74 -2.58 -6.64
C ARG A 373 -15.07 -1.31 -7.14
N ARG A 374 -14.17 -0.73 -6.33
CA ARG A 374 -13.41 0.47 -6.71
C ARG A 374 -12.60 0.22 -7.97
N ARG A 375 -11.75 -0.81 -7.99
CA ARG A 375 -10.86 -1.15 -9.13
C ARG A 375 -11.65 -1.46 -10.40
N TYR A 376 -12.76 -2.18 -10.28
CA TYR A 376 -13.65 -2.51 -11.40
C TYR A 376 -14.27 -1.25 -12.00
N VAL A 377 -14.87 -0.38 -11.18
CA VAL A 377 -15.50 0.86 -11.67
C VAL A 377 -14.46 1.81 -12.28
N THR A 378 -13.38 2.11 -11.55
CA THR A 378 -12.34 3.03 -12.03
C THR A 378 -11.62 2.47 -13.25
N GLY A 379 -11.50 1.15 -13.36
CA GLY A 379 -10.69 0.47 -14.39
C GLY A 379 -9.20 0.51 -14.09
N PHE A 380 -8.81 0.93 -12.89
CA PHE A 380 -7.43 1.14 -12.49
C PHE A 380 -7.16 0.61 -11.07
N GLU A 381 -5.93 0.16 -10.87
CA GLU A 381 -5.35 -0.12 -9.57
C GLU A 381 -4.32 0.96 -9.26
N LEU A 382 -4.57 1.72 -8.19
CA LEU A 382 -3.63 2.68 -7.63
C LEU A 382 -3.07 2.11 -6.34
N VAL A 383 -1.77 1.88 -6.31
CA VAL A 383 -1.04 1.36 -5.15
C VAL A 383 0.02 2.37 -4.74
N GLU A 384 0.32 2.45 -3.44
CA GLU A 384 1.48 3.23 -2.99
C GLU A 384 2.78 2.64 -3.56
N VAL A 385 3.76 3.50 -3.81
CA VAL A 385 5.10 3.06 -4.25
C VAL A 385 5.67 2.05 -3.24
N PRO A 386 6.16 0.87 -3.68
CA PRO A 386 6.77 -0.12 -2.79
C PRO A 386 7.95 0.46 -2.02
N ARG A 387 8.13 0.07 -0.76
CA ARG A 387 9.31 0.49 0.01
C ARG A 387 10.54 -0.29 -0.46
N PHE A 388 11.58 0.40 -0.90
CA PHE A 388 12.85 -0.18 -1.34
C PHE A 388 13.79 -0.49 -0.17
N ARG A 389 13.27 -1.21 0.85
CA ARG A 389 13.85 -1.35 2.20
C ARG A 389 15.36 -1.65 2.22
N ASN A 390 15.80 -2.60 1.38
CA ASN A 390 17.21 -3.02 1.24
C ASN A 390 17.72 -2.92 -0.20
N ASP A 391 16.87 -2.47 -1.13
CA ASP A 391 17.19 -2.43 -2.56
C ASP A 391 17.51 -1.00 -2.99
N VAL A 392 18.68 -0.52 -2.54
CA VAL A 392 19.18 0.82 -2.87
C VAL A 392 19.37 0.97 -4.38
N ALA A 393 19.75 -0.12 -5.07
CA ALA A 393 19.90 -0.13 -6.51
C ALA A 393 18.55 0.06 -7.21
N GLY A 394 17.52 -0.69 -6.80
CA GLY A 394 16.15 -0.55 -7.28
C GLY A 394 15.56 0.84 -7.02
N TRP A 395 15.81 1.41 -5.83
CA TRP A 395 15.39 2.78 -5.52
C TRP A 395 16.02 3.80 -6.48
N ARG A 396 17.34 3.73 -6.65
CA ARG A 396 18.07 4.60 -7.58
C ARG A 396 17.56 4.45 -9.00
N SER A 397 17.31 3.21 -9.45
CA SER A 397 16.76 2.94 -10.78
C SER A 397 15.36 3.52 -10.95
N PHE A 398 14.51 3.44 -9.93
CA PHE A 398 13.16 3.99 -9.94
C PHE A 398 13.17 5.52 -10.05
N VAL A 399 13.90 6.19 -9.16
CA VAL A 399 14.03 7.65 -9.16
C VAL A 399 14.68 8.16 -10.44
N HIS A 400 15.70 7.46 -10.94
CA HIS A 400 16.33 7.79 -12.22
C HIS A 400 15.37 7.63 -13.39
N SER A 401 14.54 6.59 -13.42
CA SER A 401 13.54 6.40 -14.48
C SER A 401 12.52 7.52 -14.53
N LEU A 402 12.11 8.04 -13.36
CA LEU A 402 11.24 9.21 -13.26
C LEU A 402 11.93 10.46 -13.84
N ALA A 403 13.18 10.72 -13.44
CA ALA A 403 13.94 11.86 -13.94
C ALA A 403 14.20 11.80 -15.46
N GLN A 404 14.51 10.60 -15.98
CA GLN A 404 14.64 10.37 -17.42
C GLN A 404 13.36 10.72 -18.16
N GLN A 405 12.21 10.28 -17.64
CA GLN A 405 10.93 10.57 -18.28
C GLN A 405 10.61 12.07 -18.24
N LEU A 406 10.90 12.76 -17.14
CA LEU A 406 10.71 14.20 -17.01
C LEU A 406 11.59 14.98 -18.00
N ALA A 407 12.88 14.64 -18.09
CA ALA A 407 13.82 15.24 -19.04
C ALA A 407 13.37 15.01 -20.49
N LEU A 408 12.93 13.80 -20.80
CA LEU A 408 12.46 13.43 -22.13
C LEU A 408 11.17 14.18 -22.51
N ASP A 409 10.25 14.35 -21.56
CA ASP A 409 9.03 15.14 -21.78
C ASP A 409 9.32 16.64 -21.93
N GLU A 410 10.36 17.16 -21.28
CA GLU A 410 10.85 18.52 -21.52
C GLU A 410 11.37 18.69 -22.95
N VAL A 411 12.27 17.81 -23.40
CA VAL A 411 12.87 17.85 -24.75
C VAL A 411 11.82 17.84 -25.85
N LYS A 412 10.69 17.14 -25.65
CA LYS A 412 9.58 17.12 -26.62
C LYS A 412 8.91 18.49 -26.81
N GLY A 413 9.09 19.45 -25.90
CA GLY A 413 8.58 20.82 -25.98
C GLY A 413 7.05 20.99 -25.91
N ARG A 414 6.28 19.90 -26.05
CA ARG A 414 4.80 19.87 -26.06
C ARG A 414 4.20 19.02 -24.94
N SER A 415 4.94 18.81 -23.85
CA SER A 415 4.43 18.01 -22.74
C SER A 415 3.18 18.66 -22.11
N GLN A 416 2.14 17.86 -21.93
CA GLN A 416 0.95 18.25 -21.15
C GLN A 416 1.12 17.95 -19.65
N SER A 417 2.27 17.40 -19.25
CA SER A 417 2.55 17.06 -17.86
C SER A 417 2.63 18.33 -17.02
N LYS A 418 1.70 18.44 -16.08
CA LYS A 418 1.69 19.52 -15.09
C LYS A 418 2.90 19.46 -14.18
N LEU A 419 3.42 18.25 -13.91
CA LEU A 419 4.63 18.08 -13.12
C LEU A 419 5.85 18.64 -13.85
N VAL A 420 6.01 18.34 -15.15
CA VAL A 420 7.11 18.91 -15.95
C VAL A 420 7.03 20.43 -15.96
N ARG A 421 5.83 21.00 -16.12
CA ARG A 421 5.65 22.46 -16.06
C ARG A 421 6.04 23.04 -14.70
N ALA A 422 5.58 22.44 -13.60
CA ALA A 422 5.92 22.89 -12.24
C ALA A 422 7.42 22.79 -11.96
N ILE A 423 8.08 21.73 -12.44
CA ILE A 423 9.54 21.59 -12.34
C ILE A 423 10.24 22.67 -13.17
N ARG A 424 9.80 22.91 -14.42
CA ARG A 424 10.38 23.98 -15.25
C ARG A 424 10.29 25.34 -14.58
N GLU A 425 9.11 25.71 -14.09
CA GLU A 425 8.89 26.96 -13.37
C GLU A 425 9.78 27.05 -12.11
N ALA A 426 9.91 25.95 -11.35
CA ALA A 426 10.79 25.89 -10.18
C ALA A 426 12.28 26.04 -10.55
N VAL A 427 12.73 25.36 -11.60
CA VAL A 427 14.12 25.41 -12.09
C VAL A 427 14.47 26.78 -12.66
N GLU A 428 13.60 27.36 -13.48
CA GLU A 428 13.78 28.72 -14.02
C GLU A 428 13.87 29.75 -12.89
N LYS A 429 13.05 29.59 -11.84
CA LYS A 429 13.08 30.49 -10.68
C LYS A 429 14.38 30.40 -9.88
N GLU A 430 14.92 29.19 -9.69
CA GLU A 430 16.13 28.97 -8.88
C GLU A 430 17.43 29.20 -9.67
N CYS A 431 17.47 28.85 -10.96
CA CYS A 431 18.69 28.83 -11.77
C CYS A 431 18.70 29.88 -12.90
N GLY A 432 17.60 30.61 -13.12
CA GLY A 432 17.48 31.61 -14.19
C GLY A 432 17.37 31.04 -15.61
N ASN A 433 17.49 29.72 -15.78
CA ASN A 433 17.26 29.01 -17.04
C ASN A 433 16.89 27.54 -16.79
N ALA A 434 16.23 26.91 -17.77
CA ALA A 434 15.72 25.55 -17.68
C ALA A 434 16.70 24.45 -18.13
N SER A 435 17.99 24.75 -18.32
CA SER A 435 18.96 23.82 -18.93
C SER A 435 19.18 22.54 -18.12
N ALA A 436 19.08 22.61 -16.79
CA ALA A 436 19.20 21.48 -15.88
C ALA A 436 18.12 20.40 -16.07
N LEU A 437 17.04 20.68 -16.81
CA LEU A 437 16.02 19.69 -17.15
C LEU A 437 16.50 18.66 -18.18
N LEU A 438 17.56 18.95 -18.92
CA LEU A 438 18.01 18.10 -20.03
C LEU A 438 18.80 16.87 -19.56
N GLU A 439 19.49 16.99 -18.42
CA GLU A 439 20.31 15.91 -17.86
C GLU A 439 19.66 15.30 -16.60
N PRO A 440 19.22 14.03 -16.63
CA PRO A 440 18.47 13.42 -15.52
C PRO A 440 19.18 13.44 -14.16
N ARG A 441 20.51 13.35 -14.15
CA ARG A 441 21.30 13.38 -12.90
C ARG A 441 21.33 14.77 -12.30
N GLU A 442 21.59 15.79 -13.12
CA GLU A 442 21.61 17.19 -12.69
C GLU A 442 20.22 17.62 -12.20
N LEU A 443 19.17 17.18 -12.91
CA LEU A 443 17.79 17.39 -12.49
C LEU A 443 17.50 16.80 -11.10
N LEU A 444 17.95 15.58 -10.83
CA LEU A 444 17.73 14.93 -9.53
C LEU A 444 18.46 15.65 -8.39
N ASP A 445 19.72 16.03 -8.61
CA ASP A 445 20.50 16.72 -7.59
C ASP A 445 19.89 18.11 -7.30
N LEU A 446 19.40 18.79 -8.33
CA LEU A 446 18.68 20.06 -8.20
C LEU A 446 17.36 19.89 -7.45
N LEU A 447 16.53 18.92 -7.81
CA LEU A 447 15.25 18.65 -7.15
C LEU A 447 15.42 18.27 -5.68
N ARG A 448 16.43 17.45 -5.36
CA ARG A 448 16.83 17.17 -3.97
C ARG A 448 17.24 18.44 -3.24
N GLY A 449 18.06 19.26 -3.87
CA GLY A 449 18.53 20.53 -3.31
C GLY A 449 17.41 21.57 -3.11
N MET A 450 16.38 21.59 -3.97
CA MET A 450 15.20 22.46 -3.86
C MET A 450 14.31 22.05 -2.70
N MET A 451 14.14 20.74 -2.49
CA MET A 451 13.27 20.25 -1.44
C MET A 451 13.99 20.23 -0.07
N GLN A 452 15.32 20.09 -0.03
CA GLN A 452 16.12 20.29 1.19
C GLN A 452 16.12 21.78 1.60
N GLY A 453 15.36 22.09 2.66
CA GLY A 453 14.85 23.43 2.96
C GLY A 453 15.85 24.58 3.11
N ASP A 454 15.48 25.69 2.46
CA ASP A 454 15.72 27.09 2.87
C ASP A 454 14.41 27.86 2.66
N VAL A 455 14.16 28.95 3.40
CA VAL A 455 12.86 29.67 3.39
C VAL A 455 12.51 30.22 2.00
N GLU A 456 13.51 30.54 1.17
CA GLU A 456 13.31 31.00 -0.22
C GLU A 456 12.91 29.85 -1.16
N LYS A 457 13.39 28.64 -0.91
CA LYS A 457 13.07 27.42 -1.67
C LYS A 457 11.68 26.86 -1.38
N VAL A 458 10.99 27.40 -0.37
CA VAL A 458 9.60 27.06 -0.04
C VAL A 458 8.68 27.30 -1.24
N GLY A 459 8.96 28.31 -2.08
CA GLY A 459 8.17 28.56 -3.29
C GLY A 459 8.30 27.44 -4.32
N ALA A 460 9.52 27.00 -4.63
CA ALA A 460 9.78 25.92 -5.58
C ALA A 460 9.20 24.59 -5.09
N ALA A 461 9.43 24.25 -3.81
CA ALA A 461 8.86 23.04 -3.21
C ALA A 461 7.32 23.06 -3.21
N GLN A 462 6.69 24.22 -2.95
CA GLN A 462 5.23 24.35 -3.03
C GLN A 462 4.68 24.17 -4.45
N MET A 463 5.38 24.68 -5.47
CA MET A 463 5.02 24.45 -6.88
C MET A 463 4.99 22.95 -7.19
N LEU A 464 6.00 22.20 -6.73
CA LEU A 464 6.05 20.74 -6.89
C LEU A 464 4.93 20.04 -6.13
N LEU A 465 4.63 20.42 -4.89
CA LEU A 465 3.56 19.79 -4.11
C LEU A 465 2.16 20.06 -4.68
N ARG A 466 1.98 21.21 -5.35
CA ARG A 466 0.68 21.68 -5.87
C ARG A 466 0.56 21.58 -7.40
N TYR A 467 1.44 20.84 -8.07
CA TYR A 467 1.44 20.73 -9.55
C TYR A 467 0.08 20.33 -10.12
N HIS A 468 -0.72 19.57 -9.37
CA HIS A 468 -2.04 19.10 -9.76
C HIS A 468 -3.10 20.22 -9.85
N GLU A 469 -2.86 21.36 -9.22
CA GLU A 469 -3.76 22.52 -9.20
C GLU A 469 -3.62 23.40 -10.44
N VAL A 470 -2.44 23.40 -11.06
CA VAL A 470 -2.05 24.38 -12.08
C VAL A 470 -2.54 24.05 -13.49
#